data_AF-A0A971SS78-F1
#
_entry.id   AF-A0A971SS78-F1
#
_cell.length_a   1.000
_cell.length_b   1.000
_cell.length_c   1.000
_cell.angle_alpha   90.00
_cell.angle_beta   90.00
_cell.angle_gamma   90.00
#
_symmetry.space_group_name_H-M   'P 1'
#
loop_
_entity.id
_entity.type
_entity.pdbx_description
1 polymer ?
#
loop_
_entity_poly.entity_id
_entity_poly.type
_entity_poly.pdbx_seq_one_letter_code
_entity_poly.pdbx_strand_id
1 'polypeptide(L)'
;MTRRLEVYKCEVCGNIVEVIHEGKGELVCCGKPMKLFTENTADAAYEKHVPVIEKTAEGYRVKVGGVTHPMEEKHYIEWIELVADG
;
A
#
# COMPACT_ATOMS: atom_id res chain seq x y z
N MET A 1 17.96 -5.84 -1.66
CA MET A 1 17.82 -5.82 -0.18
C MET A 1 16.48 -5.19 0.10
N THR A 2 15.64 -5.90 0.85
CA THR A 2 14.34 -5.38 1.28
C THR A 2 14.51 -4.35 2.38
N ARG A 3 13.59 -3.40 2.48
CA ARG A 3 13.49 -2.43 3.58
C ARG A 3 12.19 -2.64 4.33
N ARG A 4 12.19 -2.33 5.62
CA ARG A 4 10.98 -2.44 6.46
C ARG A 4 9.85 -1.58 5.88
N LEU A 5 8.61 -2.08 5.93
CA LEU A 5 7.39 -1.48 5.39
C LEU A 5 7.28 -1.44 3.86
N GLU A 6 8.27 -1.95 3.11
CA GLU A 6 8.09 -2.11 1.66
C GLU A 6 7.00 -3.16 1.37
N VAL A 7 6.09 -2.82 0.45
CA VAL A 7 5.03 -3.71 -0.02
C VAL A 7 5.43 -4.31 -1.36
N TYR A 8 5.29 -5.63 -1.50
CA TYR A 8 5.59 -6.36 -2.73
C TYR A 8 4.38 -7.16 -3.21
N LYS A 9 4.16 -7.19 -4.54
CA LYS A 9 3.11 -7.98 -5.18
C LYS A 9 3.68 -9.00 -6.16
N CYS A 10 3.14 -10.21 -6.13
CA CYS A 10 3.31 -11.17 -7.21
C CYS A 10 2.31 -10.86 -8.34
N GLU A 11 2.80 -10.45 -9.50
CA GLU A 11 1.95 -10.18 -10.67
C GLU A 11 1.37 -11.45 -11.33
N VAL A 12 1.70 -12.65 -10.84
CA VAL A 12 1.17 -13.93 -11.34
C VAL A 12 -0.05 -14.39 -10.54
N CYS A 13 0.09 -14.56 -9.22
CA CYS A 13 -0.99 -15.08 -8.37
C CYS A 13 -1.72 -14.00 -7.56
N GLY A 14 -1.19 -12.77 -7.52
CA GLY A 14 -1.80 -11.67 -6.79
C GLY A 14 -1.38 -11.55 -5.32
N ASN A 15 -0.54 -12.45 -4.78
CA ASN A 15 -0.06 -12.33 -3.39
C ASN A 15 0.59 -10.97 -3.13
N ILE A 16 0.20 -10.33 -2.04
CA ILE A 16 0.77 -9.07 -1.53
C ILE A 16 1.35 -9.34 -0.14
N VAL A 17 2.57 -8.85 0.10
CA VAL A 17 3.27 -8.98 1.40
C VAL A 17 3.94 -7.66 1.77
N GLU A 18 4.04 -7.41 3.08
CA GLU A 18 4.80 -6.29 3.64
C GLU A 18 6.04 -6.82 4.38
N VAL A 19 7.15 -6.10 4.28
CA VAL A 19 8.41 -6.46 4.93
C VAL A 19 8.41 -6.02 6.40
N ILE A 20 8.30 -7.00 7.30
CA ILE A 20 8.41 -6.78 8.75
C ILE A 20 9.87 -6.80 9.24
N HIS A 21 10.72 -7.60 8.60
CA HIS A 21 12.15 -7.72 8.91
C HIS A 21 12.98 -7.70 7.62
N GLU A 22 14.03 -6.88 7.62
CA GLU A 22 14.87 -6.64 6.44
C GLU A 22 15.78 -7.82 6.11
N GLY A 23 16.07 -8.01 4.83
CA GLY A 23 16.92 -9.09 4.35
C GLY A 23 17.62 -8.76 3.05
N LYS A 24 18.75 -9.43 2.82
CA LYS A 24 19.54 -9.25 1.59
C LYS A 24 18.97 -10.00 0.37
N GLY A 25 18.13 -11.01 0.60
CA GLY A 25 17.53 -11.83 -0.44
C GLY A 25 16.52 -11.06 -1.31
N GLU A 26 16.23 -11.64 -2.47
CA GLU A 26 15.15 -11.17 -3.36
C GLU A 26 13.86 -11.94 -3.05
N LEU A 27 12.74 -11.23 -2.95
CA LEU A 27 11.43 -11.87 -2.76
C LEU A 27 10.97 -12.49 -4.08
N VAL A 28 10.73 -13.80 -4.07
CA VAL A 28 10.31 -14.57 -5.24
C VAL A 28 8.99 -15.27 -4.95
N CYS A 29 8.04 -15.16 -5.89
CA CYS A 29 6.77 -15.87 -5.84
C CYS A 29 6.42 -16.36 -7.25
N CYS A 30 5.90 -17.58 -7.37
CA CYS A 30 5.62 -18.22 -8.67
C CYS A 30 6.84 -18.25 -9.63
N GLY A 31 8.05 -18.43 -9.08
CA GLY A 31 9.29 -18.53 -9.86
C GLY A 31 9.79 -17.22 -10.48
N LYS A 32 9.22 -16.07 -10.10
CA LYS A 32 9.65 -14.74 -10.56
C LYS A 32 9.86 -13.78 -9.39
N PRO A 33 10.75 -12.78 -9.52
CA PRO A 33 10.85 -11.70 -8.56
C PRO A 33 9.49 -11.02 -8.36
N MET A 34 9.13 -10.75 -7.11
CA MET A 34 7.96 -9.95 -6.78
C MET A 34 8.23 -8.48 -7.11
N LYS A 35 7.19 -7.76 -7.54
CA LYS A 35 7.28 -6.34 -7.86
C LYS A 35 7.16 -5.50 -6.59
N LEU A 36 8.12 -4.61 -6.36
CA LEU A 36 8.00 -3.56 -5.35
C LEU A 36 6.88 -2.59 -5.76
N PHE A 37 5.92 -2.39 -4.86
CA PHE A 37 4.83 -1.43 -5.03
C PHE A 37 5.26 -0.08 -4.44
N THR A 38 6.03 0.68 -5.21
CA THR A 38 6.39 2.06 -4.83
C THR A 38 5.15 2.94 -4.83
N GLU A 39 4.98 3.71 -3.77
CA GLU A 39 3.85 4.60 -3.56
C GLU A 39 3.86 5.74 -4.58
N ASN A 40 2.67 6.20 -4.98
CA ASN A 40 2.47 7.37 -5.86
C ASN A 40 3.18 7.30 -7.23
N THR A 41 3.47 6.11 -7.76
CA THR A 41 4.06 5.95 -9.10
C THR A 41 3.07 5.51 -10.18
N ALA A 42 1.85 5.11 -9.80
CA ALA A 42 0.82 4.72 -10.76
C ALA A 42 0.22 5.96 -11.44
N ASP A 43 -0.07 5.86 -12.73
CA ASP A 43 -0.79 6.90 -13.49
C ASP A 43 -2.30 6.79 -13.19
N ALA A 44 -2.67 7.22 -11.99
CA ALA A 44 -4.03 7.18 -11.47
C ALA A 44 -4.49 8.57 -11.00
N ALA A 45 -5.80 8.76 -10.90
CA ALA A 45 -6.38 10.03 -10.45
C ALA A 45 -5.98 10.36 -9.01
N TYR A 46 -4.97 11.24 -8.84
CA TYR A 46 -4.39 11.55 -7.53
C TYR A 46 -5.45 11.95 -6.49
N GLU A 47 -6.48 12.70 -6.88
CA GLU A 47 -7.52 13.15 -5.96
C GLU A 47 -8.34 12.02 -5.33
N LYS A 48 -8.36 10.82 -5.93
CA LYS A 48 -9.07 9.65 -5.41
C LYS A 48 -8.17 8.66 -4.68
N HIS A 49 -6.85 8.73 -4.84
CA HIS A 49 -5.92 7.70 -4.35
C HIS A 49 -4.95 8.21 -3.28
N VAL A 50 -4.64 9.50 -3.25
CA VAL A 50 -3.78 10.07 -2.21
C VAL A 50 -4.56 10.16 -0.89
N PRO A 51 -4.07 9.54 0.20
CA PRO A 51 -4.73 9.61 1.50
C PRO A 51 -4.80 11.05 2.05
N VAL A 52 -5.93 11.39 2.66
CA VAL A 52 -6.15 12.64 3.39
C VAL A 52 -6.24 12.33 4.88
N ILE A 53 -5.35 12.93 5.66
CA ILE A 53 -5.26 12.73 7.11
C ILE A 53 -5.90 13.90 7.84
N GLU A 54 -6.83 13.59 8.75
CA GLU A 54 -7.52 14.55 9.61
C GLU A 54 -7.23 14.22 11.09
N LYS A 55 -6.67 15.15 11.84
CA LYS A 55 -6.46 14.97 13.29
C LYS A 55 -7.79 15.12 14.03
N THR A 56 -8.09 14.19 14.92
CA THR A 56 -9.27 14.20 15.78
C THR A 56 -8.85 14.34 17.25
N ALA A 57 -9.82 14.47 18.16
CA ALA A 57 -9.56 14.49 19.59
C ALA A 57 -8.97 13.17 20.11
N GLU A 58 -9.26 12.05 19.42
CA GLU A 58 -8.90 10.69 19.85
C GLU A 58 -7.77 10.07 19.00
N GLY A 59 -7.26 10.78 17.99
CA GLY A 59 -6.20 10.28 17.12
C GLY A 59 -6.26 10.87 15.72
N TYR A 60 -6.25 9.99 14.71
CA TYR A 60 -6.25 10.38 13.30
C TYR A 60 -7.35 9.63 12.54
N ARG A 61 -8.01 10.35 11.64
CA ARG A 61 -8.91 9.79 10.64
C ARG A 61 -8.25 9.91 9.28
N VAL A 62 -8.07 8.78 8.61
CA VAL A 62 -7.54 8.73 7.25
C VAL A 62 -8.68 8.42 6.27
N LYS A 63 -8.76 9.18 5.17
CA LYS A 63 -9.72 8.98 4.07
C LYS A 63 -8.94 8.78 2.77
N VAL A 64 -9.49 8.02 1.83
CA VAL A 64 -8.92 7.87 0.49
C VAL A 64 -9.98 8.26 -0.55
N GLY A 65 -9.80 9.31 -1.34
CA GLY A 65 -8.81 10.40 -1.29
C GLY A 65 -9.44 11.73 -0.86
N GLY A 66 -9.05 12.82 -1.53
CA GLY A 66 -9.77 14.11 -1.43
C GLY A 66 -11.16 14.04 -2.06
N VAL A 67 -11.33 13.17 -3.06
CA VAL A 67 -12.61 12.67 -3.55
C VAL A 67 -12.71 11.20 -3.13
N THR A 68 -13.89 10.78 -2.65
CA THR A 68 -14.12 9.40 -2.21
C THR A 68 -13.74 8.39 -3.31
N HIS A 69 -12.84 7.47 -2.97
CA HIS A 69 -12.51 6.35 -3.84
C HIS A 69 -13.70 5.37 -3.95
N PRO A 70 -13.98 4.79 -5.13
CA PRO A 70 -14.98 3.73 -5.26
C PRO A 70 -14.71 2.53 -4.35
N MET A 71 -15.74 1.86 -3.85
CA MET A 71 -15.60 0.66 -3.01
C MET A 71 -16.49 -0.45 -3.55
N GLU A 72 -16.33 -0.74 -4.84
CA GLU A 72 -17.07 -1.78 -5.55
C GLU A 72 -16.30 -3.11 -5.48
N GLU A 73 -16.99 -4.25 -5.65
CA GLU A 73 -16.40 -5.60 -5.51
C GLU A 73 -15.11 -5.80 -6.32
N LYS A 74 -15.01 -5.19 -7.50
CA LYS A 74 -13.85 -5.29 -8.40
C LYS A 74 -12.87 -4.11 -8.29
N HIS A 75 -13.19 -3.09 -7.51
CA HIS A 75 -12.38 -1.88 -7.40
C HIS A 75 -12.63 -1.17 -6.07
N TYR A 76 -11.73 -1.40 -5.12
CA TYR A 76 -11.81 -0.87 -3.76
C TYR A 76 -10.40 -0.66 -3.19
N ILE A 77 -10.32 0.09 -2.10
CA ILE A 77 -9.10 0.24 -1.29
C ILE A 77 -9.00 -0.96 -0.35
N GLU A 78 -7.97 -1.80 -0.52
CA GLU A 78 -7.81 -3.05 0.23
C GLU A 78 -7.44 -2.81 1.70
N TRP A 79 -6.60 -1.82 2.01
CA TRP A 79 -6.28 -1.40 3.37
C TRP A 79 -5.86 0.07 3.43
N ILE A 80 -5.85 0.61 4.65
CA ILE A 80 -5.25 1.90 4.98
C ILE A 80 -4.27 1.66 6.12
N GLU A 81 -3.03 2.09 5.95
CA GLU A 81 -1.99 2.01 6.98
C GLU A 81 -1.66 3.40 7.52
N LEU A 82 -1.41 3.49 8.83
CA LEU A 82 -0.91 4.69 9.49
C LEU A 82 0.39 4.33 10.23
N VAL A 83 1.51 4.84 9.74
CA VAL A 83 2.83 4.64 10.36
C VAL A 83 3.11 5.81 11.29
N ALA A 84 3.27 5.52 12.58
CA ALA A 84 3.60 6.50 13.61
C ALA A 84 4.62 5.92 14.59
N ASP A 85 5.63 6.71 14.95
CA ASP A 85 6.69 6.32 15.91
C ASP A 85 6.29 6.52 17.37
N GLY A 86 5.08 7.04 17.61
CA GLY A 86 4.59 7.54 18.91
C GLY A 86 4.20 6.46 19.91
#